data_AF-A0A846DMW1-F1
#
_entry.id   AF-A0A846DMW1-F1
#
_cell.length_a   1.000
_cell.length_b   1.000
_cell.length_c   1.000
_cell.angle_alpha   90.00
_cell.angle_beta   90.00
_cell.angle_gamma   90.00
#
_symmetry.space_group_name_H-M   'P 1'
#
loop_
_entity.id
_entity.type
_entity.pdbx_description
1 polymer ?
#
loop_
_entity_poly.entity_id
_entity_poly.type
_entity_poly.pdbx_seq_one_letter_code
_entity_poly.pdbx_strand_id
1 'polypeptide(L)'
;MNLCVIYNDLSRYDRAINHCQKALHIYEKRKHPSAIAKSLNNLGVAFTNKQEYYEAIKYYQKSLPIYEKMGNLSGIAKAFNNIAVLFEIKNQPGLAIIFYKQSVNIYEAIREDIKGLSTKQQQSYINTIEHTYRRLADLLIQQDRILEAQRVLDLLKIQELEDFIENVRGNENSKKGIALLPPEKEILSNYQKIIDEAIVIAEKATKLRQTNCETGINGQFGKGQEILGFGYLMQLAGARASLSSLWKVDDNGTQSLMTAFYNILKQDNVSKLEALRQAQIALIEDNRKLFDNSERASIEIEFISGKSPTNLSHPYYWSPFILIGNGF
;
A
#
# COMPACT_ATOMS: atom_id res chain seq x y z
N MET A 1 -6.84 20.32 4.24
CA MET A 1 -6.04 19.68 5.30
C MET A 1 -6.78 19.63 6.64
N ASN A 2 -7.25 20.77 7.19
CA ASN A 2 -7.88 20.82 8.52
C ASN A 2 -9.08 19.87 8.69
N LEU A 3 -9.96 19.76 7.69
CA LEU A 3 -11.09 18.82 7.71
C LEU A 3 -10.66 17.35 7.86
N CYS A 4 -9.52 16.96 7.28
CA CYS A 4 -9.04 15.59 7.41
C CYS A 4 -8.66 15.28 8.87
N VAL A 5 -7.94 16.18 9.53
CA VAL A 5 -7.54 16.02 10.94
C VAL A 5 -8.79 15.97 11.83
N ILE A 6 -9.71 16.92 11.67
CA ILE A 6 -10.95 16.96 12.45
C ILE A 6 -11.77 15.67 12.30
N TYR A 7 -11.96 15.18 11.07
CA TYR A 7 -12.73 13.94 10.87
C TYR A 7 -12.01 12.71 11.42
N ASN A 8 -10.68 12.71 11.41
CA ASN A 8 -9.89 11.63 12.01
C ASN A 8 -10.05 11.61 13.53
N ASP A 9 -10.02 12.77 14.17
CA ASP A 9 -10.21 12.91 15.63
C ASP A 9 -11.64 12.54 16.06
N LEU A 10 -12.62 12.71 15.17
CA LEU A 10 -14.00 12.27 15.36
C LEU A 10 -14.24 10.80 14.99
N SER A 11 -13.18 10.01 14.77
CA SER A 11 -13.24 8.60 14.34
C SER A 11 -14.02 8.35 13.03
N ARG A 12 -14.20 9.39 12.19
CA ARG A 12 -14.84 9.29 10.87
C ARG A 12 -13.79 9.09 9.79
N TYR A 13 -13.09 7.96 9.86
CA TYR A 13 -11.87 7.71 9.08
C TYR A 13 -12.07 7.79 7.56
N ASP A 14 -13.16 7.25 7.01
CA ASP A 14 -13.41 7.33 5.55
C ASP A 14 -13.59 8.77 5.06
N ARG A 15 -14.25 9.62 5.87
CA ARG A 15 -14.37 11.05 5.56
C ARG A 15 -13.02 11.73 5.66
N ALA A 16 -12.24 11.41 6.69
CA ALA A 16 -10.89 11.94 6.85
C ALA A 16 -10.02 11.63 5.63
N ILE A 17 -9.98 10.35 5.21
CA ILE A 17 -9.23 9.87 4.04
C ILE A 17 -9.67 10.63 2.77
N ASN A 18 -10.97 10.74 2.52
CA ASN A 18 -11.50 11.47 1.37
C ASN A 18 -11.04 12.94 1.34
N HIS A 19 -11.14 13.63 2.48
CA HIS A 19 -10.70 15.03 2.59
C HIS A 19 -9.18 15.19 2.48
N CYS A 20 -8.40 14.25 3.01
CA CYS A 20 -6.96 14.22 2.85
C CYS A 20 -6.55 13.98 1.38
N GLN A 21 -7.19 13.05 0.66
CA GLN A 21 -6.94 12.79 -0.76
C GLN A 21 -7.28 14.00 -1.64
N LYS A 22 -8.42 14.66 -1.39
CA LYS A 22 -8.77 15.92 -2.08
C LYS A 22 -7.73 17.01 -1.85
N ALA A 23 -7.26 17.16 -0.61
CA ALA A 23 -6.23 18.14 -0.28
C ALA A 23 -4.90 17.81 -0.98
N LEU A 24 -4.49 16.54 -0.97
CA LEU A 24 -3.30 16.05 -1.67
C LEU A 24 -3.35 16.42 -3.15
N HIS A 25 -4.45 16.10 -3.84
CA HIS A 25 -4.64 16.41 -5.27
C HIS A 25 -4.51 17.90 -5.57
N ILE A 26 -5.06 18.77 -4.71
CA ILE A 26 -4.92 20.23 -4.85
C ILE A 26 -3.45 20.65 -4.69
N TYR A 27 -2.75 20.12 -3.68
CA TYR A 27 -1.35 20.47 -3.44
C TYR A 27 -0.39 19.93 -4.50
N GLU A 28 -0.69 18.77 -5.10
CA GLU A 28 0.04 18.22 -6.25
C GLU A 28 -0.12 19.12 -7.47
N LYS A 29 -1.34 19.55 -7.80
CA LYS A 29 -1.59 20.52 -8.88
C LYS A 29 -0.84 21.83 -8.68
N ARG A 30 -0.74 22.29 -7.43
CA ARG A 30 -0.04 23.53 -7.05
C ARG A 30 1.46 23.34 -6.81
N LYS A 31 1.99 22.12 -6.97
CA LYS A 31 3.40 21.77 -6.75
C LYS A 31 3.95 22.26 -5.40
N HIS A 32 3.20 22.07 -4.32
CA HIS A 32 3.58 22.55 -2.98
C HIS A 32 4.13 21.40 -2.11
N PRO A 33 5.45 21.08 -2.18
CA PRO A 33 6.02 19.82 -1.66
C PRO A 33 5.79 19.63 -0.16
N SER A 34 5.91 20.68 0.65
CA SER A 34 5.66 20.62 2.11
C SER A 34 4.25 20.14 2.44
N ALA A 35 3.27 20.63 1.67
CA ALA A 35 1.86 20.32 1.91
C ALA A 35 1.48 18.94 1.35
N ILE A 36 2.14 18.51 0.26
CA ILE A 36 2.06 17.15 -0.27
C ILE A 36 2.55 16.17 0.79
N ALA A 37 3.78 16.35 1.31
CA ALA A 37 4.36 15.47 2.34
C ALA A 37 3.48 15.39 3.60
N LYS A 38 2.99 16.55 4.08
CA LYS A 38 2.08 16.61 5.24
C LYS A 38 0.75 15.91 4.99
N SER A 39 0.20 16.03 3.78
CA SER A 39 -1.05 15.36 3.41
C SER A 39 -0.87 13.84 3.33
N LEU A 40 0.26 13.38 2.77
CA LEU A 40 0.63 11.96 2.73
C LEU A 40 0.81 11.40 4.15
N ASN A 41 1.56 12.07 5.02
CA ASN A 41 1.71 11.62 6.41
C ASN A 41 0.35 11.54 7.14
N ASN A 42 -0.54 12.51 6.93
CA ASN A 42 -1.86 12.50 7.55
C ASN A 42 -2.79 11.41 6.98
N LEU A 43 -2.65 11.06 5.69
CA LEU A 43 -3.30 9.86 5.14
C LEU A 43 -2.81 8.61 5.87
N GLY A 44 -1.50 8.50 6.09
CA GLY A 44 -0.91 7.43 6.89
C GLY A 44 -1.60 7.31 8.25
N VAL A 45 -1.77 8.42 8.97
CA VAL A 45 -2.47 8.44 10.28
C VAL A 45 -3.91 7.98 10.16
N ALA A 46 -4.65 8.49 9.17
CA ALA A 46 -6.06 8.10 8.99
C ALA A 46 -6.22 6.61 8.68
N PHE A 47 -5.34 6.03 7.86
CA PHE A 47 -5.34 4.59 7.58
C PHE A 47 -4.89 3.76 8.79
N THR A 48 -3.92 4.22 9.58
CA THR A 48 -3.52 3.56 10.83
C THR A 48 -4.70 3.46 11.79
N ASN A 49 -5.44 4.55 11.98
CA ASN A 49 -6.61 4.58 12.87
C ASN A 49 -7.78 3.73 12.34
N LYS A 50 -7.88 3.60 11.02
CA LYS A 50 -8.82 2.67 10.37
C LYS A 50 -8.35 1.20 10.40
N GLN A 51 -7.16 0.92 10.94
CA GLN A 51 -6.52 -0.41 10.96
C GLN A 51 -6.14 -0.96 9.58
N GLU A 52 -6.03 -0.09 8.57
CA GLU A 52 -5.56 -0.44 7.22
C GLU A 52 -4.03 -0.22 7.12
N TYR A 53 -3.28 -1.05 7.83
CA TYR A 53 -1.85 -0.82 8.08
C TYR A 53 -0.97 -0.79 6.83
N TYR A 54 -1.30 -1.57 5.80
CA TYR A 54 -0.52 -1.60 4.56
C TYR A 54 -0.57 -0.26 3.83
N GLU A 55 -1.78 0.31 3.68
CA GLU A 55 -1.93 1.63 3.07
C GLU A 55 -1.30 2.72 3.94
N ALA A 56 -1.40 2.61 5.27
CA ALA A 56 -0.75 3.54 6.18
C ALA A 56 0.78 3.63 5.97
N ILE A 57 1.47 2.47 6.00
CA ILE A 57 2.91 2.37 5.78
C ILE A 57 3.31 3.00 4.43
N LYS A 58 2.59 2.65 3.36
CA LYS A 58 2.81 3.19 2.02
C LYS A 58 2.72 4.72 1.99
N TYR A 59 1.74 5.32 2.66
CA TYR A 59 1.60 6.78 2.71
C TYR A 59 2.68 7.46 3.56
N TYR A 60 3.10 6.87 4.68
CA TYR A 60 4.25 7.37 5.44
C TYR A 60 5.54 7.33 4.61
N GLN A 61 5.80 6.21 3.93
CA GLN A 61 6.98 6.05 3.07
C GLN A 61 7.01 7.02 1.91
N LYS A 62 5.87 7.32 1.29
CA LYS A 62 5.80 8.36 0.24
C LYS A 62 6.12 9.77 0.77
N SER A 63 5.87 10.03 2.06
CA SER A 63 6.14 11.35 2.65
C SER A 63 7.62 11.58 3.00
N LEU A 64 8.33 10.53 3.43
CA LEU A 64 9.73 10.59 3.86
C LEU A 64 10.69 11.21 2.83
N PRO A 65 10.77 10.74 1.57
CA PRO A 65 11.72 11.30 0.60
C PRO A 65 11.42 12.76 0.24
N ILE A 66 10.16 13.19 0.38
CA ILE A 66 9.78 14.59 0.18
C ILE A 66 10.27 15.44 1.35
N TYR A 67 10.11 14.96 2.59
CA TYR A 67 10.65 15.66 3.75
C TYR A 67 12.18 15.72 3.74
N GLU A 68 12.86 14.63 3.35
CA GLU A 68 14.32 14.56 3.21
C GLU A 68 14.83 15.57 2.17
N LYS A 69 14.24 15.58 0.97
CA LYS A 69 14.60 16.53 -0.08
C LYS A 69 14.42 18.00 0.35
N MET A 70 13.51 18.25 1.28
CA MET A 70 13.25 19.58 1.84
C MET A 70 14.10 19.91 3.07
N GLY A 71 14.87 18.97 3.61
CA GLY A 71 15.55 19.13 4.90
C GLY A 71 14.59 19.31 6.09
N ASN A 72 13.34 18.86 5.97
CA ASN A 72 12.33 19.04 7.02
C ASN A 72 12.44 17.96 8.11
N LEU A 73 13.40 18.14 9.02
CA LEU A 73 13.68 17.21 10.12
C LEU A 73 12.43 16.91 10.98
N SER A 74 11.61 17.93 11.29
CA SER A 74 10.39 17.73 12.08
C SER A 74 9.38 16.81 11.38
N GLY A 75 9.26 16.92 10.05
CA GLY A 75 8.44 16.04 9.22
C GLY A 75 8.93 14.60 9.24
N ILE A 76 10.24 14.39 9.07
CA ILE A 76 10.87 13.06 9.12
C ILE A 76 10.64 12.40 10.48
N ALA A 77 10.94 13.11 11.57
CA ALA A 77 10.77 12.60 12.92
C ALA A 77 9.31 12.21 13.22
N LYS A 78 8.34 13.02 12.77
CA LYS A 78 6.91 12.71 12.91
C LYS A 78 6.51 11.49 12.09
N ALA A 79 7.01 11.34 10.87
CA ALA A 79 6.73 10.17 10.04
C ALA A 79 7.27 8.88 10.70
N PHE A 80 8.50 8.90 11.21
CA PHE A 80 9.05 7.76 11.96
C PHE A 80 8.28 7.45 13.25
N ASN A 81 7.88 8.47 14.02
CA ASN A 81 7.02 8.27 15.19
C ASN A 81 5.70 7.59 14.81
N ASN A 82 5.07 8.01 13.72
CA ASN A 82 3.80 7.42 13.30
C ASN A 82 3.97 5.97 12.80
N ILE A 83 5.08 5.66 12.12
CA ILE A 83 5.44 4.29 11.76
C ILE A 83 5.67 3.45 13.03
N ALA A 84 6.32 4.00 14.05
CA ALA A 84 6.55 3.33 15.32
C ALA A 84 5.23 2.98 16.03
N VAL A 85 4.31 3.95 16.13
CA VAL A 85 2.95 3.74 16.67
C VAL A 85 2.20 2.64 15.91
N LEU A 86 2.31 2.62 14.58
CA LEU A 86 1.70 1.56 13.77
C LEU A 86 2.24 0.18 14.15
N PHE A 87 3.57 0.03 14.28
CA PHE A 87 4.17 -1.25 14.69
C PHE A 87 3.81 -1.64 16.12
N GLU A 88 3.64 -0.67 17.00
CA GLU A 88 3.15 -0.89 18.36
C GLU A 88 1.73 -1.46 18.36
N ILE A 89 0.81 -0.87 17.58
CA ILE A 89 -0.57 -1.37 17.42
C ILE A 89 -0.59 -2.79 16.84
N LYS A 90 0.38 -3.11 15.97
CA LYS A 90 0.56 -4.46 15.41
C LYS A 90 1.26 -5.45 16.37
N ASN A 91 1.55 -5.04 17.59
CA ASN A 91 2.27 -5.83 18.59
C ASN A 91 3.67 -6.28 18.09
N GLN A 92 4.38 -5.39 17.41
CA GLN A 92 5.75 -5.59 16.91
C GLN A 92 6.71 -4.64 17.64
N PRO A 93 6.94 -4.83 18.96
CA PRO A 93 7.66 -3.86 19.81
C PRO A 93 9.12 -3.65 19.36
N GLY A 94 9.79 -4.68 18.83
CA GLY A 94 11.15 -4.54 18.30
C GLY A 94 11.25 -3.53 17.15
N LEU A 95 10.31 -3.59 16.18
CA LEU A 95 10.25 -2.63 15.08
C LEU A 95 9.82 -1.25 15.56
N ALA A 96 8.84 -1.18 16.48
CA ALA A 96 8.40 0.07 17.07
C ALA A 96 9.56 0.81 17.75
N ILE A 97 10.38 0.11 18.56
CA ILE A 97 11.56 0.67 19.23
C ILE A 97 12.56 1.25 18.21
N ILE A 98 12.83 0.55 17.09
CA ILE A 98 13.75 1.04 16.05
C ILE A 98 13.28 2.38 15.48
N PHE A 99 12.01 2.48 15.10
CA PHE A 99 11.45 3.71 14.52
C PHE A 99 11.31 4.83 15.55
N TYR A 100 10.97 4.51 16.80
CA TYR A 100 10.99 5.47 17.88
C TYR A 100 12.38 6.03 18.13
N LYS A 101 13.43 5.19 18.14
CA LYS A 101 14.82 5.64 18.24
C LYS A 101 15.22 6.57 17.09
N GLN A 102 14.83 6.26 15.86
CA GLN A 102 15.06 7.16 14.72
C GLN A 102 14.38 8.52 14.90
N SER A 103 13.12 8.52 15.35
CA SER A 103 12.37 9.75 15.64
C SER A 103 13.03 10.59 16.74
N VAL A 104 13.35 9.97 17.88
CA VAL A 104 14.00 10.62 19.02
C VAL A 104 15.35 11.20 18.65
N ASN A 105 16.19 10.48 17.92
CA ASN A 105 17.49 10.99 17.48
C ASN A 105 17.38 12.26 16.62
N ILE A 106 16.35 12.35 15.77
CA ILE A 106 16.11 13.57 14.97
C ILE A 106 15.56 14.69 15.85
N TYR A 107 14.71 14.39 16.83
CA TYR A 107 14.27 15.38 17.80
C TYR A 107 15.43 15.94 18.63
N GLU A 108 16.39 15.12 19.05
CA GLU A 108 17.63 15.59 19.68
C GLU A 108 18.42 16.54 18.78
N ALA A 109 18.56 16.22 17.49
CA ALA A 109 19.24 17.10 16.55
C ALA A 109 18.54 18.47 16.43
N ILE A 110 17.20 18.49 16.37
CA ILE A 110 16.43 19.73 16.37
C ILE A 110 16.58 20.49 17.70
N ARG A 111 16.61 19.78 18.84
CA ARG A 111 16.83 20.40 20.17
C ARG A 111 18.16 21.14 20.23
N GLU A 112 19.21 20.55 19.67
CA GLU A 112 20.53 21.20 19.60
C GLU A 112 20.47 22.51 18.80
N ASP A 113 19.78 22.50 17.65
CA ASP A 113 19.64 23.67 16.77
C ASP A 113 18.82 24.81 17.41
N ILE A 114 17.88 24.50 18.30
CA ILE A 114 16.98 25.50 18.93
C ILE A 114 17.46 26.02 20.29
N LYS A 115 18.67 25.65 20.76
CA LYS A 115 19.22 26.11 22.05
C LYS A 115 19.31 27.64 22.19
N GLY A 116 19.42 28.36 21.07
CA GLY A 116 19.43 29.82 21.06
C GLY A 116 18.05 30.49 21.16
N LEU A 117 16.95 29.73 21.15
CA LEU A 117 15.60 30.26 21.28
C LEU A 117 15.23 30.56 22.74
N SER A 118 14.15 31.32 22.96
CA SER A 118 13.66 31.57 24.31
C SER A 118 13.25 30.28 25.02
N THR A 119 13.42 30.21 26.34
CA THR A 119 13.02 29.05 27.17
C THR A 119 11.57 28.64 26.91
N LYS A 120 10.66 29.61 26.72
CA LYS A 120 9.25 29.33 26.39
C LYS A 120 9.07 28.58 25.06
N GLN A 121 9.85 28.93 24.04
CA GLN A 121 9.80 28.25 22.74
C GLN A 121 10.40 26.84 22.83
N GLN A 122 11.49 26.69 23.57
CA GLN A 122 12.10 25.38 23.82
C GLN A 122 11.12 24.47 24.57
N GLN A 123 10.48 24.94 25.64
CA GLN A 123 9.48 24.18 26.38
C GLN A 123 8.27 23.79 25.53
N SER A 124 7.77 24.74 24.73
CA SER A 124 6.68 24.47 23.79
C SER A 124 7.05 23.33 22.83
N TYR A 125 8.28 23.31 22.33
CA TYR A 125 8.78 22.23 21.50
C TYR A 125 8.89 20.90 22.25
N ILE A 126 9.47 20.88 23.45
CA ILE A 126 9.58 19.68 24.30
C ILE A 126 8.22 19.03 24.52
N ASN A 127 7.19 19.83 24.87
CA ASN A 127 5.84 19.33 25.08
C ASN A 127 5.27 18.61 23.84
N THR A 128 5.70 18.96 22.63
CA THR A 128 5.24 18.29 21.40
C THR A 128 5.91 16.94 21.15
N ILE A 129 7.07 16.67 21.75
CA ILE A 129 7.87 15.45 21.52
C ILE A 129 7.91 14.53 22.75
N GLU A 130 7.61 15.04 23.93
CA GLU A 130 7.66 14.33 25.22
C GLU A 130 6.99 12.96 25.18
N HIS A 131 5.79 12.88 24.60
CA HIS A 131 5.04 11.63 24.46
C HIS A 131 5.86 10.54 23.76
N THR A 132 6.59 10.89 22.69
CA THR A 132 7.44 9.96 21.93
C THR A 132 8.53 9.36 22.81
N TYR A 133 9.16 10.15 23.68
CA TYR A 133 10.22 9.69 24.58
C TYR A 133 9.66 8.74 25.65
N ARG A 134 8.52 9.11 26.25
CA ARG A 134 7.84 8.27 27.24
C ARG A 134 7.43 6.93 26.65
N ARG A 135 6.82 6.94 25.46
CA ARG A 135 6.43 5.69 24.76
C ARG A 135 7.63 4.79 24.45
N LEU A 136 8.74 5.37 23.99
CA LEU A 136 9.96 4.60 23.76
C LEU A 136 10.51 4.00 25.06
N ALA A 137 10.56 4.78 26.14
CA ALA A 137 11.01 4.30 27.45
C ALA A 137 10.12 3.16 27.97
N ASP A 138 8.80 3.30 27.87
CA ASP A 138 7.84 2.27 28.28
C ASP A 138 8.08 0.96 27.51
N LEU A 139 8.23 1.02 26.18
CA LEU A 139 8.51 -0.15 25.36
C LEU A 139 9.85 -0.81 25.70
N LEU A 140 10.87 -0.01 25.98
CA LEU A 140 12.18 -0.53 26.39
C LEU A 140 12.10 -1.22 27.76
N ILE A 141 11.35 -0.66 28.72
CA ILE A 141 11.11 -1.29 30.03
C ILE A 141 10.38 -2.62 29.87
N GLN A 142 9.34 -2.68 29.04
CA GLN A 142 8.60 -3.91 28.74
C GLN A 142 9.44 -5.00 28.08
N GLN A 143 10.58 -4.64 27.48
CA GLN A 143 11.52 -5.57 26.86
C GLN A 143 12.76 -5.80 27.74
N ASP A 144 12.72 -5.44 29.03
CA ASP A 144 13.82 -5.54 30.00
C ASP A 144 15.10 -4.77 29.60
N ARG A 145 14.98 -3.77 28.72
CA ARG A 145 16.09 -2.92 28.25
C ARG A 145 16.25 -1.67 29.12
N ILE A 146 16.36 -1.89 30.43
CA ILE A 146 16.27 -0.84 31.45
C ILE A 146 17.31 0.28 31.27
N LEU A 147 18.55 -0.06 30.92
CA LEU A 147 19.61 0.95 30.71
C LEU A 147 19.32 1.88 29.53
N GLU A 148 18.69 1.36 28.47
CA GLU A 148 18.29 2.18 27.32
C GLU A 148 17.09 3.05 27.66
N ALA A 149 16.11 2.51 28.40
CA ALA A 149 14.97 3.27 28.88
C ALA A 149 15.40 4.43 29.79
N GLN A 150 16.33 4.16 30.72
CA GLN A 150 16.90 5.19 31.59
C GLN A 150 17.57 6.29 30.76
N ARG A 151 18.36 5.93 29.74
CA ARG A 151 19.00 6.91 28.84
C ARG A 151 17.98 7.79 28.12
N VAL A 152 16.86 7.23 27.65
CA VAL A 152 15.78 7.98 27.00
C VAL A 152 15.14 8.98 27.97
N LEU A 153 14.87 8.54 29.21
CA LEU A 153 14.31 9.40 30.23
C LEU A 153 15.30 10.47 30.70
N ASP A 154 16.59 10.16 30.76
CA ASP A 154 17.63 11.13 31.09
C ASP A 154 17.75 12.21 29.99
N LEU A 155 17.62 11.85 28.71
CA LEU A 155 17.55 12.82 27.61
C LEU A 155 16.40 13.81 27.78
N LEU A 156 15.25 13.33 28.28
CA LEU A 156 14.08 14.17 28.57
C LEU A 156 14.31 15.03 29.83
N LYS A 157 14.83 14.44 30.91
CA LYS A 157 15.08 15.11 32.21
C LYS A 157 16.21 16.14 32.18
N ILE A 158 17.27 15.92 31.40
CA ILE A 158 18.44 16.81 31.38
C ILE A 158 18.04 18.26 31.04
N GLN A 159 17.02 18.46 30.20
CA GLN A 159 16.56 19.81 29.87
C GLN A 159 15.56 20.40 30.87
N GLU A 160 14.74 19.57 31.55
CA GLU A 160 13.95 20.05 32.70
C GLU A 160 14.84 20.53 33.86
N LEU A 161 16.07 19.98 33.98
CA LEU A 161 17.03 20.32 35.04
C LEU A 161 18.05 21.40 34.65
N GLU A 162 18.40 21.57 33.37
CA GLU A 162 19.21 22.71 32.88
C GLU A 162 18.53 24.06 33.21
N ASP A 163 17.19 24.11 33.21
CA ASP A 163 16.42 25.28 33.65
C ASP A 163 16.55 25.59 35.15
N PHE A 164 16.95 24.61 35.97
CA PHE A 164 17.06 24.75 37.44
C PHE A 164 18.49 24.97 37.93
N ILE A 165 19.50 24.55 37.16
CA ILE A 165 20.91 24.60 37.56
C ILE A 165 21.76 24.89 36.33
N GLU A 166 22.37 26.09 36.24
CA GLU A 166 23.23 26.53 35.13
C GLU A 166 24.46 25.64 34.84
N ASN A 167 24.73 24.62 35.67
CA ASN A 167 25.92 23.76 35.57
C ASN A 167 25.65 22.31 36.00
N VAL A 168 24.68 21.63 35.40
CA VAL A 168 24.56 20.17 35.56
C VAL A 168 25.69 19.49 34.77
N ARG A 169 26.79 19.19 35.45
CA ARG A 169 27.82 18.23 35.00
C ARG A 169 27.22 16.82 34.96
N GLY A 170 26.53 16.49 33.88
CA GLY A 170 26.05 15.15 33.57
C GLY A 170 25.14 15.24 32.35
N ASN A 171 25.47 14.74 31.17
CA ASN A 171 26.21 13.54 30.86
C ASN A 171 26.64 13.66 29.37
N GLU A 172 27.93 13.84 29.10
CA GLU A 172 28.50 13.88 27.73
C GLU A 172 28.06 12.68 26.88
N ASN A 173 27.76 11.55 27.52
CA ASN A 173 27.28 10.34 26.85
C ASN A 173 25.80 10.40 26.47
N SER A 174 24.96 11.17 27.18
CA SER A 174 23.54 11.34 26.83
C SER A 174 23.36 12.25 25.62
N LYS A 175 24.20 13.28 25.44
CA LYS A 175 24.16 14.20 24.29
C LYS A 175 24.21 13.53 22.90
N LYS A 176 24.72 12.29 22.82
CA LYS A 176 24.89 11.55 21.55
C LYS A 176 23.62 10.81 21.08
N GLY A 177 22.44 11.16 21.58
CA GLY A 177 21.17 10.50 21.26
C GLY A 177 21.15 9.03 21.73
N ILE A 178 20.41 8.17 21.04
CA ILE A 178 20.23 6.75 21.35
C ILE A 178 20.82 5.92 20.21
N ALA A 179 21.81 5.09 20.52
CA ALA A 179 22.42 4.21 19.52
C ALA A 179 21.45 3.09 19.11
N LEU A 180 21.41 2.80 17.81
CA LEU A 180 20.85 1.56 17.28
C LEU A 180 21.83 0.41 17.53
N LEU A 181 21.34 -0.68 18.11
CA LEU A 181 22.12 -1.90 18.33
C LEU A 181 22.46 -2.55 16.97
N PRO A 182 23.54 -3.35 16.85
CA PRO A 182 23.89 -3.98 15.57
C PRO A 182 22.74 -4.79 14.94
N PRO A 183 21.98 -5.64 15.69
CA PRO A 183 20.80 -6.30 15.15
C PRO A 183 19.70 -5.34 14.66
N GLU A 184 19.51 -4.21 15.35
CA GLU A 184 18.53 -3.19 14.95
C GLU A 184 18.91 -2.51 13.63
N LYS A 185 20.21 -2.27 13.41
CA LYS A 185 20.72 -1.72 12.15
C LYS A 185 20.51 -2.68 10.98
N GLU A 186 20.73 -3.97 11.21
CA GLU A 186 20.50 -5.00 10.19
C GLU A 186 19.02 -5.12 9.84
N ILE A 187 18.14 -5.15 10.85
CA ILE A 187 16.68 -5.17 10.66
C ILE A 187 16.22 -3.96 9.85
N LEU A 188 16.71 -2.76 10.21
CA LEU A 188 16.36 -1.53 9.51
C LEU A 188 16.82 -1.56 8.04
N SER A 189 18.03 -2.05 7.78
CA SER A 189 18.56 -2.18 6.41
C SER A 189 17.73 -3.16 5.57
N ASN A 190 17.38 -4.31 6.14
CA ASN A 190 16.53 -5.31 5.48
C ASN A 190 15.12 -4.77 5.22
N TYR A 191 14.55 -4.05 6.19
CA TYR A 191 13.25 -3.41 6.05
C TYR A 191 13.25 -2.42 4.88
N GLN A 192 14.25 -1.54 4.80
CA GLN A 192 14.35 -0.57 3.70
C GLN A 192 14.44 -1.27 2.34
N LYS A 193 15.23 -2.34 2.24
CA LYS A 193 15.36 -3.13 1.01
C LYS A 193 14.02 -3.74 0.57
N ILE A 194 13.28 -4.36 1.49
CA ILE A 194 11.97 -4.96 1.20
C ILE A 194 10.98 -3.91 0.69
N ILE A 195 11.03 -2.70 1.26
CA ILE A 195 10.18 -1.60 0.84
C ILE A 195 10.53 -1.14 -0.56
N ASP A 196 11.81 -0.93 -0.84
CA ASP A 196 12.25 -0.48 -2.15
C ASP A 196 11.85 -1.49 -3.24
N GLU A 197 11.99 -2.80 -2.95
CA GLU A 197 11.49 -3.88 -3.80
C GLU A 197 9.96 -3.82 -3.99
N ALA A 198 9.20 -3.60 -2.92
CA ALA A 198 7.74 -3.49 -2.96
C ALA A 198 7.27 -2.26 -3.76
N ILE A 199 7.97 -1.13 -3.66
CA ILE A 199 7.70 0.08 -4.45
C ILE A 199 7.91 -0.21 -5.93
N VAL A 200 9.03 -0.84 -6.30
CA VAL A 200 9.33 -1.22 -7.69
C VAL A 200 8.27 -2.16 -8.25
N ILE A 201 7.82 -3.15 -7.46
CA ILE A 201 6.75 -4.07 -7.85
C ILE A 201 5.43 -3.31 -8.04
N ALA A 202 5.08 -2.41 -7.11
CA ALA A 202 3.87 -1.62 -7.18
C ALA A 202 3.86 -0.68 -8.41
N GLU A 203 4.99 -0.07 -8.76
CA GLU A 203 5.14 0.75 -9.95
C GLU A 203 4.96 -0.08 -11.24
N LYS A 204 5.58 -1.26 -11.30
CA LYS A 204 5.39 -2.20 -12.42
C LYS A 204 3.93 -2.63 -12.54
N ALA A 205 3.28 -2.97 -11.44
CA ALA A 205 1.87 -3.34 -11.41
C ALA A 205 0.96 -2.17 -11.82
N THR A 206 1.29 -0.93 -11.43
CA THR A 206 0.55 0.27 -11.83
C THR A 206 0.71 0.56 -13.32
N LYS A 207 1.92 0.41 -13.86
CA LYS A 207 2.20 0.54 -15.30
C LYS A 207 1.45 -0.52 -16.10
N LEU A 208 1.45 -1.77 -15.63
CA LEU A 208 0.65 -2.86 -16.20
C LEU A 208 -0.85 -2.55 -16.12
N ARG A 209 -1.34 -2.01 -15.00
CA ARG A 209 -2.75 -1.61 -14.85
C ARG A 209 -3.15 -0.48 -15.80
N GLN A 210 -2.26 0.48 -16.06
CA GLN A 210 -2.49 1.56 -17.03
C GLN A 210 -2.46 1.06 -18.48
N THR A 211 -1.72 0.00 -18.78
CA THR A 211 -1.70 -0.63 -20.11
C THR A 211 -2.82 -1.67 -20.31
N ASN A 212 -3.53 -2.06 -19.23
CA ASN A 212 -4.46 -3.20 -19.23
C ASN A 212 -5.92 -2.90 -19.59
N CYS A 213 -6.29 -1.67 -19.96
CA CYS A 213 -7.65 -1.45 -20.48
C CYS A 213 -7.78 -1.75 -21.99
N GLU A 214 -6.68 -1.75 -22.75
CA GLU A 214 -6.70 -2.02 -24.19
C GLU A 214 -5.39 -2.73 -24.62
N THR A 215 -5.22 -4.00 -24.22
CA THR A 215 -4.04 -4.80 -24.60
C THR A 215 -4.14 -5.33 -26.03
N GLY A 216 -4.19 -4.42 -27.01
CA GLY A 216 -4.17 -4.82 -28.42
C GLY A 216 -4.49 -3.72 -29.44
N ILE A 217 -4.87 -2.52 -29.01
CA ILE A 217 -5.30 -1.47 -29.93
C ILE A 217 -4.44 -0.22 -29.70
N ASN A 218 -3.45 -0.04 -30.58
CA ASN A 218 -2.66 1.19 -30.80
C ASN A 218 -2.08 1.93 -29.57
N GLY A 219 -0.93 1.46 -29.08
CA GLY A 219 -0.02 2.24 -28.23
C GLY A 219 1.43 1.77 -28.38
N GLN A 220 2.42 2.60 -28.00
CA GLN A 220 3.87 2.36 -28.16
C GLN A 220 4.39 1.00 -27.61
N PHE A 221 3.59 0.27 -26.83
CA PHE A 221 3.93 -1.04 -26.26
C PHE A 221 2.95 -2.17 -26.65
N GLY A 222 1.88 -1.92 -27.43
CA GLY A 222 0.82 -2.89 -27.74
C GLY A 222 1.26 -4.04 -28.67
N LYS A 223 2.08 -4.96 -28.15
CA LYS A 223 2.54 -6.17 -28.84
C LYS A 223 1.97 -7.45 -28.22
N GLY A 224 1.09 -7.35 -27.21
CA GLY A 224 0.44 -8.50 -26.56
C GLY A 224 1.30 -9.21 -25.50
N GLN A 225 2.49 -8.68 -25.18
CA GLN A 225 3.36 -9.24 -24.12
C GLN A 225 2.80 -8.98 -22.71
N GLU A 226 1.95 -7.98 -22.55
CA GLU A 226 1.31 -7.57 -21.29
C GLU A 226 0.35 -8.63 -20.75
N ILE A 227 -0.24 -9.44 -21.62
CA ILE A 227 -1.18 -10.50 -21.28
C ILE A 227 -0.49 -11.62 -20.51
N LEU A 228 0.76 -11.93 -20.86
CA LEU A 228 1.59 -12.87 -20.11
C LEU A 228 1.92 -12.32 -18.70
N GLY A 229 2.17 -11.01 -18.60
CA GLY A 229 2.38 -10.35 -17.31
C GLY A 229 1.14 -10.37 -16.41
N PHE A 230 -0.05 -10.17 -16.98
CA PHE A 230 -1.31 -10.31 -16.25
C PHE A 230 -1.55 -11.75 -15.75
N GLY A 231 -1.32 -12.75 -16.61
CA GLY A 231 -1.45 -14.15 -16.21
C GLY A 231 -0.52 -14.52 -15.04
N TYR A 232 0.72 -14.02 -15.06
CA TYR A 232 1.67 -14.19 -13.96
C TYR A 232 1.18 -13.55 -12.65
N LEU A 233 0.63 -12.33 -12.70
CA LEU A 233 0.08 -11.65 -11.52
C LEU A 233 -1.13 -12.40 -10.93
N MET A 234 -2.00 -12.94 -11.78
CA MET A 234 -3.16 -13.70 -11.33
C MET A 234 -2.77 -15.03 -10.67
N GLN A 235 -1.71 -15.67 -11.17
CA GLN A 235 -1.15 -16.87 -10.52
C GLN A 235 -0.55 -16.56 -9.14
N LEU A 236 0.18 -15.45 -9.00
CA LEU A 236 0.68 -14.99 -7.70
C LEU A 236 -0.44 -14.68 -6.70
N ALA A 237 -1.59 -14.21 -7.18
CA ALA A 237 -2.79 -13.99 -6.38
C ALA A 237 -3.55 -15.28 -6.02
N GLY A 238 -3.05 -16.45 -6.44
CA GLY A 238 -3.62 -17.77 -6.12
C GLY A 238 -4.60 -18.32 -7.17
N ALA A 239 -4.79 -17.64 -8.30
CA ALA A 239 -5.63 -18.19 -9.38
C ALA A 239 -4.90 -19.32 -10.12
N ARG A 240 -5.56 -20.48 -10.26
CA ARG A 240 -4.96 -21.66 -10.95
C ARG A 240 -4.85 -21.50 -12.47
N ALA A 241 -5.68 -20.65 -13.06
CA ALA A 241 -5.66 -20.28 -14.48
C ALA A 241 -6.38 -18.94 -14.65
N SER A 242 -6.01 -18.18 -15.69
CA SER A 242 -6.69 -16.94 -16.08
C SER A 242 -7.12 -17.00 -17.54
N LEU A 243 -8.34 -16.59 -17.83
CA LEU A 243 -8.85 -16.39 -19.19
C LEU A 243 -8.94 -14.89 -19.46
N SER A 244 -8.34 -14.43 -20.55
CA SER A 244 -8.25 -13.01 -20.90
C SER A 244 -8.59 -12.78 -22.37
N SER A 245 -9.11 -11.60 -22.72
CA SER A 245 -9.34 -11.20 -24.11
C SER A 245 -8.33 -10.16 -24.59
N LEU A 246 -7.86 -10.30 -25.83
CA LEU A 246 -6.93 -9.35 -26.48
C LEU A 246 -7.57 -8.01 -26.88
N TRP A 247 -8.88 -8.00 -27.14
CA TRP A 247 -9.61 -6.79 -27.54
C TRP A 247 -11.01 -6.78 -26.92
N LYS A 248 -11.74 -5.68 -27.13
CA LYS A 248 -13.12 -5.53 -26.64
C LYS A 248 -14.04 -6.60 -27.26
N VAL A 249 -14.64 -7.41 -26.40
CA VAL A 249 -15.53 -8.51 -26.79
C VAL A 249 -16.99 -8.10 -26.72
N ASP A 250 -17.83 -8.82 -27.46
CA ASP A 250 -19.28 -8.70 -27.40
C ASP A 250 -19.83 -9.48 -26.20
N ASP A 251 -20.73 -8.87 -25.43
CA ASP A 251 -21.25 -9.47 -24.21
C ASP A 251 -22.09 -10.73 -24.49
N ASN A 252 -22.93 -10.72 -25.52
CA ASN A 252 -23.79 -11.85 -25.88
C ASN A 252 -22.98 -13.04 -26.45
N GLY A 253 -21.99 -12.75 -27.29
CA GLY A 253 -21.05 -13.76 -27.81
C GLY A 253 -20.17 -14.35 -26.71
N THR A 254 -19.70 -13.51 -25.78
CA THR A 254 -18.95 -13.96 -24.61
C THR A 254 -19.80 -14.85 -23.71
N GLN A 255 -21.05 -14.47 -23.45
CA GLN A 255 -21.99 -15.29 -22.69
C GLN A 255 -22.19 -16.66 -23.34
N SER A 256 -22.34 -16.69 -24.67
CA SER A 256 -22.48 -17.94 -25.43
C SER A 256 -21.23 -18.82 -25.32
N LEU A 257 -20.04 -18.24 -25.57
CA LEU A 257 -18.76 -18.95 -25.46
C LEU A 257 -18.52 -19.51 -24.05
N MET A 258 -18.72 -18.70 -23.02
CA MET A 258 -18.52 -19.10 -21.63
C MET A 258 -19.51 -20.18 -21.19
N THR A 259 -20.74 -20.15 -21.71
CA THR A 259 -21.75 -21.18 -21.46
C THR A 259 -21.29 -22.53 -22.00
N ALA A 260 -20.89 -22.61 -23.28
CA ALA A 260 -20.37 -23.87 -23.82
C ALA A 260 -19.09 -24.31 -23.12
N PHE A 261 -18.18 -23.38 -22.83
CA PHE A 261 -16.95 -23.66 -22.10
C PHE A 261 -17.22 -24.37 -20.77
N TYR A 262 -18.11 -23.81 -19.93
CA TYR A 262 -18.44 -24.42 -18.64
C TYR A 262 -19.27 -25.70 -18.78
N ASN A 263 -20.12 -25.82 -19.79
CA ASN A 263 -20.87 -27.05 -20.07
C ASN A 263 -19.94 -28.21 -20.43
N ILE A 264 -18.91 -27.94 -21.24
CA ILE A 264 -17.89 -28.92 -21.61
C ILE A 264 -16.98 -29.23 -20.42
N LEU A 265 -16.59 -28.21 -19.65
CA LEU A 265 -15.71 -28.38 -18.48
C LEU A 265 -16.37 -29.19 -17.35
N LYS A 266 -17.71 -29.22 -17.28
CA LYS A 266 -18.46 -30.06 -16.34
C LYS A 266 -18.40 -31.56 -16.67
N GLN A 267 -17.98 -31.93 -17.87
CA GLN A 267 -17.81 -33.33 -18.26
C GLN A 267 -16.53 -33.88 -17.65
N ASP A 268 -16.58 -35.09 -17.09
CA ASP A 268 -15.41 -35.71 -16.49
C ASP A 268 -14.27 -35.87 -17.52
N ASN A 269 -13.04 -35.60 -17.08
CA ASN A 269 -11.80 -35.83 -17.83
C ASN A 269 -11.49 -34.84 -18.98
N VAL A 270 -12.09 -33.65 -19.01
CA VAL A 270 -11.77 -32.59 -19.99
C VAL A 270 -10.91 -31.50 -19.35
N SER A 271 -9.75 -31.20 -19.95
CA SER A 271 -8.89 -30.09 -19.49
C SER A 271 -9.50 -28.72 -19.82
N LYS A 272 -9.14 -27.67 -19.07
CA LYS A 272 -9.58 -26.29 -19.36
C LYS A 272 -9.19 -25.83 -20.77
N LEU A 273 -8.04 -26.27 -21.28
CA LEU A 273 -7.59 -25.93 -22.63
C LEU A 273 -8.48 -26.60 -23.68
N GLU A 274 -8.77 -27.88 -23.48
CA GLU A 274 -9.62 -28.65 -24.39
C GLU A 274 -11.06 -28.14 -24.37
N ALA A 275 -11.60 -27.81 -23.19
CA ALA A 275 -12.92 -27.22 -23.06
C ALA A 275 -13.04 -25.87 -23.78
N LEU A 276 -12.02 -25.01 -23.69
CA LEU A 276 -12.02 -23.72 -24.38
C LEU A 276 -11.95 -23.89 -25.89
N ARG A 277 -11.08 -24.78 -26.36
CA ARG A 277 -10.95 -25.09 -27.79
C ARG A 277 -12.26 -25.61 -28.37
N GLN A 278 -12.91 -26.55 -27.68
CA GLN A 278 -14.20 -27.11 -28.12
C GLN A 278 -15.31 -26.05 -28.11
N ALA A 279 -15.34 -25.17 -27.12
CA ALA A 279 -16.29 -24.05 -27.09
C ALA A 279 -16.07 -23.09 -28.27
N GLN A 280 -14.82 -22.78 -28.62
CA GLN A 280 -14.50 -21.94 -29.79
C GLN A 280 -14.92 -22.61 -31.11
N ILE A 281 -14.64 -23.92 -31.27
CA ILE A 281 -15.07 -24.70 -32.44
C ILE A 281 -16.60 -24.71 -32.55
N ALA A 282 -17.31 -24.89 -31.43
CA ALA A 282 -18.76 -24.87 -31.42
C ALA A 282 -19.35 -23.51 -31.84
N LEU A 283 -18.69 -22.38 -31.53
CA LEU A 283 -19.06 -21.07 -32.08
C LEU A 283 -18.78 -20.96 -33.58
N ILE A 284 -17.62 -21.46 -34.05
CA ILE A 284 -17.25 -21.48 -35.48
C ILE A 284 -18.27 -22.23 -36.32
N GLU A 285 -18.73 -23.38 -35.82
CA GLU A 285 -19.68 -24.27 -36.51
C GLU A 285 -21.15 -23.87 -36.33
N ASP A 286 -21.45 -22.80 -35.57
CA ASP A 286 -22.80 -22.40 -35.13
C ASP A 286 -23.58 -23.58 -34.49
N ASN A 287 -22.90 -24.44 -33.73
CA ASN A 287 -23.49 -25.66 -33.17
C ASN A 287 -24.34 -25.36 -31.93
N ARG A 288 -25.58 -24.93 -32.15
CA ARG A 288 -26.53 -24.45 -31.12
C ARG A 288 -26.85 -25.43 -30.00
N LYS A 289 -26.62 -26.74 -30.19
CA LYS A 289 -26.90 -27.77 -29.17
C LYS A 289 -26.05 -27.65 -27.90
N LEU A 290 -24.90 -26.99 -27.97
CA LEU A 290 -23.99 -26.78 -26.83
C LEU A 290 -24.30 -25.49 -26.04
N PHE A 291 -25.12 -24.60 -26.62
CA PHE A 291 -25.48 -23.28 -26.08
C PHE A 291 -26.94 -23.18 -25.66
N ASP A 292 -27.82 -24.02 -26.21
CA ASP A 292 -29.27 -23.97 -26.03
C ASP A 292 -29.72 -25.01 -24.98
N ASN A 293 -29.95 -24.54 -23.76
CA ASN A 293 -30.32 -25.31 -22.56
C ASN A 293 -31.79 -25.81 -22.58
N SER A 294 -32.26 -26.45 -23.65
CA SER A 294 -33.63 -26.97 -23.67
C SER A 294 -33.80 -28.33 -22.96
N GLU A 295 -32.75 -29.12 -22.73
CA GLU A 295 -32.88 -30.36 -21.96
C GLU A 295 -31.67 -30.68 -21.06
N ARG A 296 -31.95 -30.71 -19.75
CA ARG A 296 -31.18 -31.25 -18.59
C ARG A 296 -30.37 -30.23 -17.76
N ALA A 297 -30.90 -30.01 -16.54
CA ALA A 297 -30.37 -29.25 -15.40
C ALA A 297 -30.18 -27.74 -15.64
N SER A 298 -31.30 -27.03 -15.54
CA SER A 298 -31.51 -25.61 -15.83
C SER A 298 -30.67 -24.66 -14.97
N ILE A 299 -29.71 -23.99 -15.61
CA ILE A 299 -29.45 -22.57 -15.35
C ILE A 299 -30.16 -21.83 -16.49
N GLU A 300 -31.22 -21.09 -16.19
CA GLU A 300 -31.84 -20.18 -17.16
C GLU A 300 -30.84 -19.08 -17.52
N ILE A 301 -30.55 -18.95 -18.80
CA ILE A 301 -29.65 -17.92 -19.31
C ILE A 301 -30.51 -16.86 -19.98
N GLU A 302 -30.81 -15.79 -19.24
CA GLU A 302 -31.37 -14.57 -19.84
C GLU A 302 -30.27 -13.87 -20.65
N PHE A 303 -30.52 -13.68 -21.95
CA PHE A 303 -29.67 -12.86 -22.80
C PHE A 303 -29.85 -11.39 -22.42
N ILE A 304 -28.75 -10.71 -22.12
CA ILE A 304 -28.74 -9.35 -21.56
C ILE A 304 -29.48 -8.32 -22.46
N SER A 305 -29.60 -8.57 -23.77
CA SER A 305 -30.30 -7.65 -24.70
C SER A 305 -31.53 -8.22 -25.41
N GLY A 306 -32.03 -9.40 -25.03
CA GLY A 306 -33.24 -9.99 -25.63
C GLY A 306 -33.14 -10.35 -27.13
N LYS A 307 -31.95 -10.24 -27.75
CA LYS A 307 -31.68 -10.70 -29.11
C LYS A 307 -30.49 -11.65 -29.12
N SER A 308 -30.75 -12.91 -29.47
CA SER A 308 -29.70 -13.86 -29.80
C SER A 308 -28.96 -13.37 -31.06
N PRO A 309 -27.62 -13.28 -31.06
CA PRO A 309 -26.85 -13.04 -32.27
C PRO A 309 -27.21 -14.10 -33.32
N THR A 310 -27.56 -13.67 -34.53
CA THR A 310 -28.08 -14.59 -35.56
C THR A 310 -26.99 -15.46 -36.18
N ASN A 311 -25.72 -15.13 -35.96
CA ASN A 311 -24.56 -15.87 -36.46
C ASN A 311 -23.33 -15.65 -35.56
N LEU A 312 -22.92 -16.68 -34.81
CA LEU A 312 -21.77 -16.63 -33.88
C LEU A 312 -20.45 -17.12 -34.50
N SER A 313 -20.46 -17.53 -35.77
CA SER A 313 -19.28 -18.05 -36.48
C SER A 313 -18.19 -17.00 -36.74
N HIS A 314 -18.53 -15.71 -36.67
CA HIS A 314 -17.59 -14.65 -36.94
C HIS A 314 -16.44 -14.63 -35.89
N PRO A 315 -15.16 -14.54 -36.31
CA PRO A 315 -14.00 -14.57 -35.42
C PRO A 315 -14.08 -13.64 -34.21
N TYR A 316 -14.71 -12.48 -34.39
CA TYR A 316 -15.00 -11.51 -33.34
C TYR A 316 -15.55 -12.12 -32.03
N TYR A 317 -16.33 -13.19 -32.10
CA TYR A 317 -16.98 -13.78 -30.92
C TYR A 317 -16.15 -14.84 -30.18
N TRP A 318 -15.12 -15.43 -30.82
CA TRP A 318 -14.40 -16.58 -30.26
C TRP A 318 -12.87 -16.44 -30.25
N SER A 319 -12.29 -15.70 -31.20
CA SER A 319 -10.84 -15.51 -31.30
C SER A 319 -10.15 -14.54 -30.30
N PRO A 320 -10.86 -13.68 -29.53
CA PRO A 320 -10.18 -12.80 -28.58
C PRO A 320 -9.57 -13.52 -27.38
N PHE A 321 -10.10 -14.70 -27.02
CA PHE A 321 -9.86 -15.32 -25.72
C PHE A 321 -8.60 -16.18 -25.70
N ILE A 322 -7.77 -15.96 -24.68
CA ILE A 322 -6.53 -16.69 -24.39
C ILE A 322 -6.58 -17.23 -22.97
N LEU A 323 -6.34 -18.53 -22.82
CA LEU A 323 -6.15 -19.19 -21.53
C LEU A 323 -4.67 -19.20 -21.14
N ILE A 324 -4.36 -18.78 -19.91
CA ILE A 324 -3.00 -18.73 -19.37
C ILE A 324 -2.93 -19.53 -18.07
N GLY A 325 -2.03 -20.50 -18.03
CA GLY A 325 -1.81 -21.40 -16.90
C GLY A 325 -2.40 -22.79 -17.13
N ASN A 326 -1.64 -23.82 -16.77
CA ASN A 326 -2.07 -25.22 -16.81
C ASN A 326 -2.61 -25.62 -15.43
N GLY A 327 -3.92 -25.49 -15.25
CA GLY A 327 -4.59 -26.12 -14.12
C GLY A 327 -4.97 -27.55 -14.49
N PHE A 328 -4.11 -28.51 -14.15
CA PHE A 328 -4.58 -29.85 -13.81
C PHE A 328 -5.45 -29.78 -12.55
#